data_AF-A0A956CFB4-F1
#
_entry.id   AF-A0A956CFB4-F1
#
_cell.length_a   1.000
_cell.length_b   1.000
_cell.length_c   1.000
_cell.angle_alpha   90.00
_cell.angle_beta   90.00
_cell.angle_gamma   90.00
#
_symmetry.space_group_name_H-M   'P 1'
#
loop_
_entity.id
_entity.type
_entity.pdbx_description
1 polymer ?
#
loop_
_entity_poly.entity_id
_entity_poly.type
_entity_poly.pdbx_seq_one_letter_code
_entity_poly.pdbx_strand_id
1 'polypeptide(L)'
;TPSWQLVTALPALVHPKQDVPVRPSRFRDQAKYMAPRVTLANTPDANVYSRVLGMATMIRDRLQDAGLEPQDLVDVHDFVCLTLSPKAQKQWDDAKSSLAAADAEAA
;
A
#
# COMPACT_ATOMS: atom_id res chain seq x y z
N THR A 1 10.56 20.40 9.12
CA THR A 1 11.03 19.67 7.92
C THR A 1 9.81 19.20 7.14
N PRO A 2 9.78 19.31 5.80
CA PRO A 2 8.61 18.87 5.01
C PRO A 2 8.31 17.38 5.25
N SER A 3 7.02 17.02 5.35
CA SER A 3 6.59 15.63 5.51
C SER A 3 6.17 15.04 4.16
N TRP A 4 6.27 13.71 4.03
CA TRP A 4 5.84 12.99 2.82
C TRP A 4 4.41 13.32 2.42
N GLN A 5 3.50 13.32 3.39
CA GLN A 5 2.08 13.61 3.16
C GLN A 5 1.89 15.01 2.59
N LEU A 6 2.61 16.01 3.12
CA LEU A 6 2.50 17.39 2.65
C LEU A 6 3.01 17.54 1.21
N VAL A 7 4.15 16.93 0.88
CA VAL A 7 4.78 17.11 -0.44
C VAL A 7 4.14 16.26 -1.55
N THR A 8 3.42 15.19 -1.21
CA THR A 8 2.82 14.27 -2.20
C THR A 8 1.31 14.39 -2.33
N ALA A 9 0.60 14.98 -1.36
CA ALA A 9 -0.86 15.10 -1.43
C ALA A 9 -1.34 15.96 -2.59
N LEU A 10 -0.76 17.15 -2.79
CA LEU A 10 -1.19 18.04 -3.89
C LEU A 10 -0.88 17.46 -5.28
N PRO A 11 0.34 16.94 -5.57
CA PRO A 11 0.59 16.26 -6.83
C PRO A 11 -0.39 15.13 -7.11
N ALA A 12 -0.69 14.28 -6.11
CA ALA A 12 -1.65 13.20 -6.26
C ALA A 12 -3.09 13.67 -6.52
N LEU A 13 -3.49 14.82 -5.99
CA LEU A 13 -4.81 15.39 -6.29
C LEU A 13 -4.90 15.97 -7.71
N VAL A 14 -3.81 16.57 -8.20
CA VAL A 14 -3.76 17.18 -9.54
C VAL A 14 -3.54 16.13 -10.64
N HIS A 15 -2.74 15.11 -10.35
CA HIS A 15 -2.33 14.06 -11.28
C HIS A 15 -2.53 12.66 -10.67
N PRO A 16 -3.77 12.27 -10.31
CA PRO A 16 -4.02 11.05 -9.53
C PRO A 16 -3.59 9.76 -10.22
N LYS A 17 -3.52 9.75 -11.56
CA LYS A 17 -3.06 8.61 -12.35
C LYS A 17 -1.52 8.47 -12.41
N GLN A 18 -0.79 9.50 -11.99
CA GLN A 18 0.67 9.59 -12.09
C GLN A 18 1.35 9.68 -10.72
N ASP A 19 0.68 10.31 -9.75
CA ASP A 19 1.20 10.58 -8.42
C ASP A 19 0.40 9.85 -7.34
N VAL A 20 1.07 9.47 -6.26
CA VAL A 20 0.47 8.77 -5.11
C VAL A 20 0.76 9.55 -3.82
N PRO A 21 -0.26 9.80 -2.96
CA PRO A 21 0.01 10.39 -1.67
C PRO A 21 0.73 9.35 -0.79
N VAL A 22 1.81 9.75 -0.13
CA VAL A 22 2.65 8.81 0.63
C VAL A 22 2.39 8.94 2.12
N ARG A 23 1.92 7.85 2.73
CA ARG A 23 1.89 7.66 4.18
C ARG A 23 3.04 6.74 4.61
N PRO A 24 4.15 7.27 5.18
CA PRO A 24 5.40 6.53 5.28
C PRO A 24 5.32 5.21 6.06
N SER A 25 4.53 5.14 7.12
CA SER A 25 4.37 3.90 7.90
C SER A 25 3.76 2.78 7.05
N ARG A 26 2.64 3.06 6.36
CA ARG A 26 1.93 2.08 5.55
C ARG A 26 2.74 1.66 4.32
N PHE A 27 3.35 2.61 3.62
CA PHE A 27 4.15 2.30 2.44
C PHE A 27 5.44 1.54 2.77
N ARG A 28 6.01 1.75 3.96
CA ARG A 28 7.14 0.95 4.44
C ARG A 28 6.71 -0.48 4.74
N ASP A 29 5.55 -0.68 5.33
CA ASP A 29 5.01 -2.02 5.56
C ASP A 29 4.69 -2.72 4.23
N GLN A 30 4.07 -2.03 3.28
CA GLN A 30 3.82 -2.56 1.94
C GLN A 30 5.12 -2.95 1.21
N ALA A 31 6.15 -2.10 1.31
CA ALA A 31 7.45 -2.34 0.68
C ALA A 31 8.11 -3.63 1.16
N LYS A 32 7.93 -4.04 2.43
CA LYS A 32 8.46 -5.31 2.94
C LYS A 32 7.98 -6.52 2.13
N TYR A 33 6.77 -6.45 1.58
CA TYR A 33 6.16 -7.56 0.83
C TYR A 33 6.46 -7.48 -0.67
N MET A 34 6.46 -6.28 -1.27
CA MET A 34 6.48 -6.13 -2.73
C MET A 34 7.76 -5.51 -3.28
N ALA A 35 8.47 -4.72 -2.49
CA ALA A 35 9.66 -4.01 -2.93
C ALA A 35 10.68 -3.85 -1.79
N PRO A 36 11.29 -4.96 -1.29
CA PRO A 36 12.10 -4.93 -0.07
C PRO A 36 13.34 -4.01 -0.13
N ARG A 37 13.75 -3.61 -1.34
CA ARG A 37 14.86 -2.67 -1.57
C ARG A 37 14.45 -1.20 -1.41
N VAL A 38 13.17 -0.91 -1.22
CA VAL A 38 12.66 0.45 -1.02
C VAL A 38 12.66 0.78 0.47
N THR A 39 13.65 1.57 0.88
CA THR A 39 13.75 2.07 2.25
C THR A 39 13.15 3.48 2.34
N LEU A 40 11.97 3.60 2.95
CA LEU A 40 11.35 4.90 3.21
C LEU A 40 11.89 5.54 4.49
N ALA A 41 12.66 6.62 4.36
CA ALA A 41 12.98 7.49 5.48
C ALA A 41 11.79 8.40 5.84
N ASN A 42 11.83 9.07 6.99
CA ASN A 42 10.79 10.04 7.37
C ASN A 42 10.89 11.35 6.56
N THR A 43 12.09 11.67 6.06
CA THR A 43 12.33 12.82 5.20
C THR A 43 12.01 12.47 3.74
N PRO A 44 11.23 13.31 3.03
CA PRO A 44 10.97 13.13 1.61
C PRO A 44 12.23 13.18 0.77
N ASP A 45 12.31 12.27 -0.20
CA ASP A 45 13.40 12.21 -1.17
C ASP A 45 12.82 11.82 -2.54
N ALA A 46 13.24 12.52 -3.60
CA ALA A 46 12.69 12.32 -4.93
C ALA A 46 13.05 10.95 -5.54
N ASN A 47 14.26 10.43 -5.27
CA ASN A 47 14.68 9.12 -5.76
C ASN A 47 13.95 7.99 -5.03
N VAL A 48 13.64 8.19 -3.74
CA VAL A 48 12.80 7.25 -3.00
C VAL A 48 11.36 7.32 -3.50
N TYR A 49 10.85 8.51 -3.79
CA TYR A 49 9.49 8.70 -4.32
C TYR A 49 9.28 7.98 -5.65
N SER A 50 10.23 8.07 -6.60
CA SER A 50 10.11 7.36 -7.88
C SER A 50 10.03 5.84 -7.71
N ARG A 51 10.74 5.28 -6.73
CA ARG A 51 10.63 3.85 -6.39
C ARG A 51 9.29 3.51 -5.75
N VAL A 52 8.74 4.40 -4.93
CA VAL A 52 7.38 4.26 -4.38
C VAL A 52 6.34 4.28 -5.49
N LEU A 53 6.46 5.18 -6.48
CA LEU A 53 5.58 5.20 -7.64
C LEU A 53 5.64 3.91 -8.44
N GLY A 54 6.85 3.37 -8.65
CA GLY A 54 7.02 2.05 -9.28
C GLY A 54 6.32 0.93 -8.50
N MET A 55 6.41 0.94 -7.17
CA MET A 55 5.68 -0.01 -6.31
C MET A 55 4.16 0.18 -6.39
N ALA A 56 3.66 1.41 -6.33
CA ALA A 56 2.24 1.72 -6.41
C ALA A 56 1.64 1.30 -7.76
N THR A 57 2.37 1.53 -8.84
CA THR A 57 2.01 1.08 -10.20
C THR A 57 1.91 -0.45 -10.24
N MET A 58 2.89 -1.16 -9.67
CA MET A 58 2.87 -2.62 -9.60
C MET A 58 1.71 -3.17 -8.74
N ILE A 59 1.27 -2.43 -7.70
CA ILE A 59 0.07 -2.77 -6.93
C ILE A 59 -1.17 -2.62 -7.80
N ARG A 60 -1.33 -1.49 -8.49
CA ARG A 60 -2.45 -1.26 -9.41
C ARG A 60 -2.55 -2.38 -10.43
N ASP A 61 -1.45 -2.71 -11.09
CA ASP A 61 -1.44 -3.72 -12.15
C ASP A 61 -1.83 -5.10 -11.60
N ARG A 62 -1.36 -5.47 -10.41
CA ARG A 62 -1.78 -6.72 -9.75
C ARG A 62 -3.25 -6.73 -9.31
N LEU A 63 -3.79 -5.59 -8.90
CA LEU A 63 -5.22 -5.47 -8.60
C LEU A 63 -6.04 -5.66 -9.90
N GLN A 64 -5.58 -5.10 -11.00
CA GLN A 64 -6.17 -5.28 -12.33
C GLN A 64 -6.12 -6.73 -12.81
N ASP A 65 -4.97 -7.39 -12.65
CA ASP A 65 -4.82 -8.82 -12.96
C ASP A 65 -5.77 -9.70 -12.13
N ALA A 66 -6.13 -9.25 -10.92
CA ALA A 66 -7.11 -9.91 -10.05
C ALA A 66 -8.58 -9.55 -10.37
N GLY A 67 -8.83 -8.82 -11.46
CA GLY A 67 -10.18 -8.40 -11.88
C GLY A 67 -10.76 -7.22 -11.11
N LEU A 68 -9.93 -6.48 -10.35
CA LEU A 68 -10.33 -5.24 -9.69
C LEU A 68 -9.97 -4.04 -10.57
N GLU A 69 -10.70 -2.94 -10.46
CA GLU A 69 -10.47 -1.76 -11.31
C GLU A 69 -10.19 -0.51 -10.46
N PRO A 70 -8.96 -0.33 -9.94
CA PRO A 70 -8.57 0.95 -9.35
C PRO A 70 -8.63 2.05 -10.41
N GLN A 71 -9.28 3.17 -10.13
CA GLN A 71 -9.42 4.29 -11.05
C GLN A 71 -8.07 5.01 -11.25
N ASP A 72 -7.30 5.12 -10.17
CA ASP A 72 -6.02 5.83 -10.12
C ASP A 72 -5.14 5.38 -8.95
N LEU A 73 -4.02 6.09 -8.69
CA LEU A 73 -3.08 5.74 -7.62
C LEU A 73 -3.56 6.21 -6.24
N VAL A 74 -4.57 7.07 -6.15
CA VAL A 74 -5.19 7.43 -4.86
C VAL A 74 -5.97 6.23 -4.32
N ASP A 75 -6.68 5.50 -5.18
CA ASP A 75 -7.31 4.22 -4.80
C ASP A 75 -6.28 3.19 -4.31
N VAL A 76 -5.09 3.17 -4.91
CA VAL A 76 -3.98 2.32 -4.47
C VAL A 76 -3.48 2.74 -3.07
N HIS A 77 -3.37 4.05 -2.81
CA HIS A 77 -3.05 4.55 -1.47
C HIS A 77 -4.08 4.08 -0.44
N ASP A 78 -5.37 4.17 -0.78
CA ASP A 78 -6.46 3.78 0.11
C ASP A 78 -6.46 2.28 0.35
N PHE A 79 -6.28 1.48 -0.69
CA PHE A 79 -6.10 0.03 -0.58
C PHE A 79 -4.96 -0.32 0.40
N VAL A 80 -3.79 0.28 0.23
CA VAL A 80 -2.63 0.06 1.12
C VAL A 80 -2.94 0.49 2.55
N CYS A 81 -3.58 1.64 2.75
CA CYS A 81 -3.92 2.14 4.07
C CYS A 81 -4.98 1.30 4.78
N LEU A 82 -5.98 0.80 4.05
CA LEU A 82 -7.07 -0.02 4.56
C LEU A 82 -6.56 -1.41 4.95
N THR A 83 -5.84 -2.07 4.05
CA THR A 83 -5.38 -3.46 4.22
C THR A 83 -4.28 -3.59 5.27
N LEU A 84 -3.43 -2.57 5.42
CA LEU A 84 -2.36 -2.55 6.44
C LEU A 84 -2.77 -1.81 7.72
N SER A 85 -4.06 -1.49 7.90
CA SER A 85 -4.54 -0.90 9.14
C SER A 85 -4.49 -1.92 10.29
N PRO A 86 -4.31 -1.50 11.56
CA PRO A 86 -4.35 -2.42 12.70
C PRO A 86 -5.66 -3.21 12.80
N LYS A 87 -6.76 -2.58 12.40
CA LYS A 87 -8.07 -3.23 12.32
C LYS A 87 -8.07 -4.34 11.28
N ALA A 88 -7.58 -4.07 10.08
CA ALA A 88 -7.47 -5.09 9.03
C ALA A 88 -6.51 -6.21 9.43
N GLN A 89 -5.39 -5.90 10.09
CA GLN A 89 -4.47 -6.91 10.60
C GLN A 89 -5.17 -7.87 11.57
N LYS A 90 -5.94 -7.32 12.53
CA LYS A 90 -6.74 -8.14 13.44
C LYS A 90 -7.73 -9.03 12.67
N GLN A 91 -8.43 -8.47 11.69
CA GLN A 91 -9.38 -9.24 10.87
C GLN A 91 -8.68 -10.37 10.09
N TRP A 92 -7.47 -10.13 9.59
CA TRP A 92 -6.66 -11.16 8.92
C TRP A 92 -6.22 -12.26 9.87
N ASP A 93 -5.81 -11.90 11.08
CA ASP A 93 -5.39 -12.87 12.10
C ASP A 93 -6.58 -13.73 12.56
N ASP A 94 -7.73 -13.10 12.82
CA ASP A 94 -8.99 -13.79 13.16
C ASP A 94 -9.41 -14.76 12.04
N ALA A 95 -9.38 -14.31 10.78
CA ALA A 95 -9.73 -15.14 9.62
C ALA A 95 -8.78 -16.34 9.44
N LYS A 96 -7.47 -16.15 9.64
CA LYS A 96 -6.48 -17.24 9.59
C LYS A 96 -6.73 -18.27 10.69
N SER A 97 -7.06 -17.83 11.90
CA SER A 97 -7.40 -18.73 13.01
C SER A 97 -8.67 -19.54 12.71
N SER A 98 -9.70 -18.92 12.12
CA SER A 98 -10.91 -19.64 11.71
C SER A 98 -10.65 -20.65 10.58
N LEU A 99 -9.81 -20.32 9.60
CA LEU A 99 -9.43 -21.25 8.53
C LEU A 99 -8.65 -22.45 9.08
N ALA A 100 -7.67 -22.20 9.96
CA ALA A 100 -6.89 -23.27 10.58
C ALA A 100 -7.76 -24.20 11.46
N ALA A 101 -8.79 -23.67 12.13
CA ALA A 101 -9.74 -24.48 12.89
C ALA A 101 -10.61 -25.36 11.99
N ALA A 102 -11.06 -24.84 10.84
CA ALA A 102 -11.84 -25.60 9.87
C ALA A 102 -11.03 -26.73 9.20
N ASP A 103 -9.77 -26.46 8.84
CA ASP A 103 -8.86 -27.47 8.28
C ASP A 103 -8.55 -28.60 9.30
N ALA A 104 -8.49 -28.28 10.59
CA ALA A 104 -8.27 -29.26 11.65
C ALA A 104 -9.50 -30.12 11.97
N GLU A 105 -10.72 -29.62 11.73
CA GLU A 105 -11.97 -30.39 11.88
C GLU A 105 -12.22 -31.31 10.66
N ALA A 106 -11.66 -30.96 9.50
CA ALA A 106 -11.77 -31.75 8.27
C ALA A 106 -10.72 -32.87 8.13
N ALA A 107 -9.74 -32.96 9.06
CA ALA A 107 -8.63 -33.92 9.05
C ALA A 107 -8.82 -35.02 10.10
#